data_AF-A0A7J0BY22-F1
#
_entry.id   AF-A0A7J0BY22-F1
#
_cell.length_a   1.000
_cell.length_b   1.000
_cell.length_c   1.000
_cell.angle_alpha   90.00
_cell.angle_beta   90.00
_cell.angle_gamma   90.00
#
_symmetry.space_group_name_H-M   'P 1'
#
loop_
_entity.id
_entity.type
_entity.pdbx_description
1 polymer ?
#
loop_
_entity_poly.entity_id
_entity_poly.type
_entity_poly.pdbx_seq_one_letter_code
_entity_poly.pdbx_strand_id
1 'polypeptide(L)'
;MNIGNYTFEEFKQLAAGFHGYPAPGLLIGGYMVEEARVRLPEGTLFEAMVETSKCLPDAVQLLTLCSTGNQWMKVLNLGRYALSLYDKFSGEGWRVYVDSEKLKAWPEIHGWFMKLKPKKEQDTDRLFAEIEAAGATICSVQQIVIRSKYLGHSHMSAISECPVCREAYPLTDGAICRGCQGEAPYSVVHGSTGAGASLAGTGSAGVAGSVLSRPALRTVSAEEAVGQKALHDMTQIIPGETKEPAFRAGQELSVGDVCRLQQMGRFRVHVEDQVPGDEWVHENDAVAAFAARMAGEGIEYDLPPAEGKINFRAAHDGLLSIDLDALERFNLCPNVMLATRQSASLVDSGKDVAGCRAIPLYISRDHFSRAMAALGHEPLLRVLPLRKARVGILVTGTEVFKGIIQDKFAPIITNKVVALGSSVSGSLIVPDDRAMIADGVRSLLDGGADLIVTTAGLSVDPDDVTLPALEDAGLTDVLYGVPVLPGTMTLLGRIGTAQVIGVPACALFFKTTGFDLLLPRLLASDTITRKELARYGEGGFCLQCKACTFPKCPFGK
;
A
#
# COMPACT_ATOMS: atom_id res chain seq x y z
N MET A 1 35.10 15.60 -27.35
CA MET A 1 33.99 16.44 -26.85
C MET A 1 34.24 16.67 -25.36
N ASN A 2 34.11 17.90 -24.86
CA ASN A 2 34.32 18.18 -23.45
C ASN A 2 33.11 17.72 -22.62
N ILE A 3 33.37 17.35 -21.36
CA ILE A 3 32.36 17.06 -20.35
C ILE A 3 32.20 18.33 -19.52
N GLY A 4 31.32 19.22 -19.98
CA GLY A 4 31.14 20.54 -19.39
C GLY A 4 32.41 21.37 -19.53
N ASN A 5 32.98 21.76 -18.39
CA ASN A 5 34.21 22.55 -18.33
C ASN A 5 35.49 21.68 -18.34
N TYR A 6 35.35 20.36 -18.44
CA TYR A 6 36.47 19.43 -18.36
C TYR A 6 36.72 18.76 -19.71
N THR A 7 38.00 18.57 -20.06
CA THR A 7 38.39 17.57 -21.04
C THR A 7 38.10 16.16 -20.51
N PHE A 8 38.14 15.15 -21.37
CA PHE A 8 37.90 13.77 -20.96
C PHE A 8 38.90 13.30 -19.89
N GLU A 9 40.19 13.60 -20.05
CA GLU A 9 41.22 13.22 -19.08
C GLU A 9 41.09 13.96 -17.74
N GLU A 10 40.73 15.25 -17.75
CA GLU A 10 40.44 15.99 -16.51
C GLU A 10 39.23 15.40 -15.78
N PHE A 11 38.15 15.09 -16.50
CA PHE A 11 36.97 14.47 -15.90
C PHE A 11 37.26 13.05 -15.39
N LYS A 12 38.10 12.31 -16.09
CA LYS A 12 38.55 10.97 -15.67
C LYS A 12 39.36 11.01 -14.38
N GLN A 13 40.23 12.00 -14.22
CA GLN A 13 40.94 12.24 -12.95
C GLN A 13 39.98 12.64 -11.82
N LEU A 14 39.03 13.53 -12.10
CA LEU A 14 37.99 13.91 -11.15
C LEU A 14 37.15 12.70 -10.71
N ALA A 15 36.73 11.88 -11.67
CA ALA A 15 35.99 10.64 -11.43
C ALA A 15 36.80 9.65 -10.57
N ALA A 16 38.10 9.50 -10.83
CA ALA A 16 38.97 8.66 -10.03
C ALA A 16 39.09 9.17 -8.58
N GLY A 17 39.20 10.49 -8.38
CA GLY A 17 39.28 11.10 -7.06
C GLY A 17 38.01 10.94 -6.22
N PHE A 18 36.83 11.02 -6.85
CA PHE A 18 35.55 10.92 -6.15
C PHE A 18 35.08 9.46 -5.95
N HIS A 19 35.24 8.62 -6.97
CA HIS A 19 34.69 7.26 -7.02
C HIS A 19 35.73 6.17 -6.69
N GLY A 20 36.99 6.57 -6.41
CA GLY A 20 38.12 5.66 -6.15
C GLY A 20 38.69 4.96 -7.39
N TYR A 21 38.01 5.05 -8.53
CA TYR A 21 38.42 4.53 -9.83
C TYR A 21 37.63 5.26 -10.94
N PRO A 22 38.22 5.54 -12.11
CA PRO A 22 37.50 6.12 -13.25
C PRO A 22 36.53 5.11 -13.87
N ALA A 23 35.41 4.85 -13.19
CA ALA A 23 34.43 3.87 -13.62
C ALA A 23 33.86 4.24 -15.00
N PRO A 24 33.86 3.32 -16.00
CA PRO A 24 33.38 3.63 -17.35
C PRO A 24 31.95 4.19 -17.37
N GLY A 25 31.08 3.70 -16.48
CA GLY A 25 29.73 4.22 -16.31
C GLY A 25 29.70 5.69 -15.86
N LEU A 26 30.58 6.08 -14.93
CA LEU A 26 30.70 7.47 -14.49
C LEU A 26 31.17 8.37 -15.64
N LEU A 27 32.13 7.92 -16.45
CA LEU A 27 32.62 8.66 -17.62
C LEU A 27 31.51 8.87 -18.67
N ILE A 28 30.77 7.81 -19.00
CA ILE A 28 29.58 7.90 -19.87
C ILE A 28 28.53 8.84 -19.25
N GLY A 29 28.31 8.70 -17.95
CA GLY A 29 27.40 9.54 -17.18
C GLY A 29 27.74 11.02 -17.26
N GLY A 30 29.03 11.37 -17.34
CA GLY A 30 29.46 12.74 -17.57
C GLY A 30 28.87 13.33 -18.85
N TYR A 31 29.02 12.63 -19.98
CA TYR A 31 28.39 13.04 -21.24
C TYR A 31 26.86 13.10 -21.15
N MET A 32 26.23 12.17 -20.43
CA MET A 32 24.76 12.16 -20.26
C MET A 32 24.25 13.39 -19.50
N VAL A 33 24.95 13.79 -18.43
CA VAL A 33 24.58 14.99 -17.64
C VAL A 33 24.69 16.24 -18.49
N GLU A 34 25.78 16.36 -19.24
CA GLU A 34 26.00 17.50 -20.13
C GLU A 34 24.96 17.57 -21.24
N GLU A 35 24.64 16.43 -21.86
CA GLU A 35 23.64 16.34 -22.92
C GLU A 35 22.23 16.76 -22.44
N ALA A 36 21.90 16.47 -21.18
CA ALA A 36 20.67 16.94 -20.54
C ALA A 36 20.74 18.44 -20.23
N ARG A 37 21.88 18.91 -19.69
CA ARG A 37 22.05 20.29 -19.21
C ARG A 37 21.99 21.30 -20.35
N VAL A 38 22.65 21.04 -21.48
CA VAL A 38 22.67 21.97 -22.63
C VAL A 38 21.29 22.16 -23.29
N ARG A 39 20.31 21.31 -22.98
CA ARG A 39 18.93 21.40 -23.49
C ARG A 39 17.98 22.12 -22.54
N LEU A 40 18.41 22.37 -21.31
CA LEU A 40 17.64 23.22 -20.40
C LEU A 40 17.82 24.69 -20.79
N PRO A 41 16.77 25.52 -20.68
CA PRO A 41 16.91 26.96 -20.83
C PRO A 41 17.98 27.52 -19.88
N GLU A 42 18.67 28.56 -20.34
CA GLU A 42 19.66 29.25 -19.51
C GLU A 42 19.00 29.83 -18.25
N GLY A 43 19.62 29.61 -17.09
CA GLY A 43 19.08 30.07 -15.80
C GLY A 43 18.01 29.17 -15.16
N THR A 44 17.65 28.04 -15.78
CA THR A 44 16.72 27.07 -15.17
C THR A 44 17.24 26.54 -13.83
N LEU A 45 16.42 26.65 -12.78
CA LEU A 45 16.65 25.95 -11.53
C LEU A 45 16.18 24.50 -11.68
N PHE A 46 17.12 23.57 -11.83
CA PHE A 46 16.82 22.18 -12.11
C PHE A 46 17.13 21.23 -10.95
N GLU A 47 16.44 20.10 -10.95
CA GLU A 47 16.73 18.92 -10.14
C GLU A 47 17.05 17.73 -11.06
N ALA A 48 17.56 16.64 -10.46
CA ALA A 48 17.95 15.43 -11.16
C ALA A 48 17.15 14.20 -10.71
N MET A 49 16.75 13.37 -11.66
CA MET A 49 16.15 12.05 -11.43
C MET A 49 17.05 10.99 -12.07
N VAL A 50 17.61 10.07 -11.29
CA VAL A 50 18.52 9.04 -11.78
C VAL A 50 17.88 7.67 -11.66
N GLU A 51 17.90 6.89 -12.74
CA GLU A 51 17.17 5.61 -12.84
C GLU A 51 17.96 4.38 -12.39
N THR A 52 19.16 4.61 -11.83
CA THR A 52 20.10 3.60 -11.37
C THR A 52 20.93 4.10 -10.19
N SER A 53 21.31 3.20 -9.29
CA SER A 53 22.27 3.49 -8.21
C SER A 53 23.72 3.26 -8.62
N LYS A 54 23.99 2.92 -9.89
CA LYS A 54 25.32 2.50 -10.37
C LYS A 54 26.05 3.64 -11.10
N CYS A 55 26.99 4.30 -10.41
CA CYS A 55 27.94 5.30 -10.93
C CYS A 55 27.31 6.60 -11.47
N LEU A 56 26.15 6.54 -12.11
CA LEU A 56 25.47 7.69 -12.72
C LEU A 56 25.07 8.79 -11.72
N PRO A 57 24.63 8.48 -10.48
CA PRO A 57 24.41 9.52 -9.47
C PRO A 57 25.67 10.35 -9.18
N ASP A 58 26.85 9.74 -9.27
CA ASP A 58 28.11 10.43 -9.01
C ASP A 58 28.46 11.41 -10.13
N ALA A 59 28.10 11.09 -11.39
CA ALA A 59 28.27 12.01 -12.51
C ALA A 59 27.47 13.29 -12.31
N VAL A 60 26.22 13.15 -11.85
CA VAL A 60 25.34 14.28 -11.53
C VAL A 60 25.95 15.12 -10.41
N GLN A 61 26.44 14.49 -9.33
CA GLN A 61 27.04 15.21 -8.20
C GLN A 61 28.35 15.93 -8.55
N LEU A 62 29.15 15.37 -9.46
CA LEU A 62 30.40 15.99 -9.90
C LEU A 62 30.20 17.19 -10.84
N LEU A 63 29.13 17.19 -11.64
CA LEU A 63 28.90 18.18 -12.70
C LEU A 63 27.78 19.17 -12.40
N THR A 64 27.05 18.99 -11.31
CA THR A 64 25.93 19.84 -10.92
C THR A 64 25.91 20.07 -9.41
N LEU A 65 25.04 20.96 -8.95
CA LEU A 65 24.75 21.13 -7.52
C LEU A 65 23.77 20.08 -6.98
N CYS A 66 23.27 19.17 -7.82
CA CYS A 66 22.27 18.19 -7.42
C CYS A 66 22.95 17.04 -6.64
N SER A 67 22.49 16.78 -5.42
CA SER A 67 22.95 15.65 -4.61
C SER A 67 21.78 14.98 -3.90
N THR A 68 22.00 13.75 -3.42
CA THR A 68 21.02 13.12 -2.53
C THR A 68 20.93 13.85 -1.19
N GLY A 69 22.05 14.42 -0.72
CA GLY A 69 22.13 15.13 0.55
C GLY A 69 21.30 16.41 0.61
N ASN A 70 21.31 17.21 -0.46
CA ASN A 70 20.46 18.41 -0.56
C ASN A 70 19.08 18.13 -1.17
N GLN A 71 18.74 16.85 -1.42
CA GLN A 71 17.50 16.38 -2.02
C GLN A 71 17.23 16.83 -3.47
N TRP A 72 18.18 17.49 -4.13
CA TRP A 72 18.01 17.93 -5.52
C TRP A 72 18.33 16.82 -6.53
N MET A 73 18.80 15.66 -6.07
CA MET A 73 18.90 14.45 -6.86
C MET A 73 18.13 13.30 -6.20
N LYS A 74 17.22 12.69 -6.97
CA LYS A 74 16.42 11.53 -6.56
C LYS A 74 16.89 10.29 -7.33
N VAL A 75 17.17 9.20 -6.63
CA VAL A 75 17.56 7.91 -7.25
C VAL A 75 16.35 6.97 -7.20
N LEU A 76 15.68 6.79 -8.34
CA LEU A 76 14.62 5.80 -8.53
C LEU A 76 15.19 4.61 -9.30
N ASN A 77 15.60 3.56 -8.59
CA ASN A 77 16.25 2.43 -9.25
C ASN A 77 15.26 1.61 -10.11
N LEU A 78 15.22 1.90 -11.41
CA LEU A 78 14.45 1.18 -12.43
C LEU A 78 15.31 0.15 -13.18
N GLY A 79 16.59 0.03 -12.83
CA GLY A 79 17.55 -0.82 -13.52
C GLY A 79 17.97 -0.30 -14.90
N ARG A 80 17.65 0.95 -15.23
CA ARG A 80 17.97 1.58 -16.53
C ARG A 80 19.09 2.59 -16.37
N TYR A 81 20.06 2.58 -17.28
CA TYR A 81 21.16 3.55 -17.26
C TYR A 81 20.72 4.88 -17.88
N ALA A 82 19.99 5.66 -17.08
CA ALA A 82 19.36 6.90 -17.51
C ALA A 82 19.30 7.93 -16.39
N LEU A 83 19.31 9.21 -16.76
CA LEU A 83 19.03 10.33 -15.87
C LEU A 83 18.11 11.33 -16.56
N SER A 84 17.48 12.18 -15.77
CA SER A 84 16.77 13.36 -16.28
C SER A 84 17.17 14.59 -15.49
N LEU A 85 17.40 15.71 -16.18
CA LEU A 85 17.44 17.03 -15.56
C LEU A 85 16.16 17.78 -15.93
N TYR A 86 15.51 18.40 -14.96
CA TYR A 86 14.19 18.99 -15.12
C TYR A 86 14.01 20.26 -14.29
N ASP A 87 13.22 21.21 -14.79
CA ASP A 87 12.83 22.40 -14.05
C ASP A 87 12.10 22.02 -12.76
N LYS A 88 12.56 22.59 -11.65
CA LYS A 88 12.09 22.24 -10.30
C LYS A 88 10.60 22.48 -10.08
N PHE A 89 10.00 23.43 -10.79
CA PHE A 89 8.62 23.86 -10.57
C PHE A 89 7.65 23.22 -11.57
N SER A 90 7.98 23.25 -12.86
CA SER A 90 7.11 22.66 -13.89
C SER A 90 7.28 21.15 -14.03
N GLY A 91 8.44 20.62 -13.64
CA GLY A 91 8.82 19.23 -13.89
C GLY A 91 9.22 18.95 -15.34
N GLU A 92 9.18 19.94 -16.23
CA GLU A 92 9.59 19.79 -17.62
C GLU A 92 11.10 19.62 -17.72
N GLY A 93 11.56 18.67 -18.53
CA GLY A 93 12.97 18.39 -18.63
C GLY A 93 13.33 17.41 -19.72
N TRP A 94 14.57 16.93 -19.64
CA TRP A 94 15.18 16.07 -20.64
C TRP A 94 15.73 14.82 -19.98
N ARG A 95 15.21 13.67 -20.42
CA ARG A 95 15.71 12.34 -20.07
C ARG A 95 16.78 11.92 -21.06
N VAL A 96 17.95 11.56 -20.57
CA VAL A 96 19.07 11.04 -21.34
C VAL A 96 19.38 9.62 -20.89
N TYR A 97 19.52 8.70 -21.85
CA TYR A 97 19.77 7.29 -21.57
C TYR A 97 20.74 6.69 -22.58
N VAL A 98 21.51 5.69 -22.15
CA VAL A 98 22.38 4.92 -23.03
C VAL A 98 21.53 4.09 -24.00
N ASP A 99 21.77 4.24 -25.29
CA ASP A 99 21.00 3.60 -26.36
C ASP A 99 21.72 2.33 -26.84
N SER A 100 21.11 1.18 -26.58
CA SER A 100 21.70 -0.13 -26.89
C SER A 100 21.97 -0.34 -28.38
N GLU A 101 21.19 0.28 -29.29
CA GLU A 101 21.44 0.16 -30.72
C GLU A 101 22.63 1.03 -31.14
N LYS A 102 22.72 2.26 -30.63
CA LYS A 102 23.86 3.16 -30.92
C LYS A 102 25.17 2.62 -30.34
N LEU A 103 25.11 1.92 -29.22
CA LEU A 103 26.26 1.25 -28.62
C LEU A 103 26.92 0.22 -29.55
N LYS A 104 26.18 -0.42 -30.46
CA LYS A 104 26.75 -1.47 -31.34
C LYS A 104 27.88 -0.98 -32.24
N ALA A 105 27.94 0.33 -32.50
CA ALA A 105 29.05 0.97 -33.23
C ALA A 105 30.37 1.03 -32.42
N TRP A 106 30.33 0.75 -31.12
CA TRP A 106 31.43 0.87 -30.16
C TRP A 106 31.64 -0.47 -29.42
N PRO A 107 32.42 -1.40 -30.00
CA PRO A 107 32.48 -2.78 -29.52
C PRO A 107 32.93 -2.97 -28.07
N GLU A 108 33.89 -2.17 -27.59
CA GLU A 108 34.36 -2.29 -26.20
C GLU A 108 33.35 -1.68 -25.22
N ILE A 109 32.72 -0.53 -25.56
CA ILE A 109 31.63 0.03 -24.73
C ILE A 109 30.45 -0.95 -24.66
N HIS A 110 30.01 -1.46 -25.81
CA HIS A 110 28.92 -2.42 -25.89
C HIS A 110 29.24 -3.71 -25.11
N GLY A 111 30.44 -4.25 -25.31
CA GLY A 111 30.91 -5.45 -24.59
C GLY A 111 30.97 -5.26 -23.08
N TRP A 112 31.44 -4.11 -22.61
CA TRP A 112 31.46 -3.75 -21.19
C TRP A 112 30.04 -3.57 -20.63
N PHE A 113 29.21 -2.76 -21.29
CA PHE A 113 27.87 -2.41 -20.83
C PHE A 113 26.95 -3.64 -20.77
N MET A 114 26.99 -4.46 -21.81
CA MET A 114 26.23 -5.70 -21.93
C MET A 114 26.89 -6.90 -21.22
N LYS A 115 28.06 -6.69 -20.60
CA LYS A 115 28.85 -7.72 -19.89
C LYS A 115 29.14 -8.97 -20.74
N LEU A 116 29.46 -8.78 -22.01
CA LEU A 116 29.67 -9.87 -22.97
C LEU A 116 31.03 -10.57 -22.80
N LYS A 117 32.01 -9.90 -22.19
CA LYS A 117 33.35 -10.42 -21.91
C LYS A 117 33.61 -10.44 -20.39
N PRO A 118 34.24 -11.50 -19.85
CA PRO A 118 34.76 -11.51 -18.48
C PRO A 118 35.71 -10.32 -18.24
N LYS A 119 35.78 -9.81 -17.00
CA LYS A 119 36.58 -8.62 -16.64
C LYS A 119 38.06 -8.72 -17.05
N LYS A 120 38.64 -9.93 -17.05
CA LYS A 120 40.05 -10.17 -17.42
C LYS A 120 40.33 -10.00 -18.93
N GLU A 121 39.30 -10.08 -19.76
CA GLU A 121 39.39 -10.00 -21.23
C GLU A 121 39.01 -8.61 -21.76
N GLN A 122 38.66 -7.68 -20.87
CA GLN A 122 38.29 -6.32 -21.23
C GLN A 122 39.54 -5.44 -21.34
N ASP A 123 39.70 -4.78 -22.48
CA ASP A 123 40.73 -3.78 -22.70
C ASP A 123 40.25 -2.43 -22.15
N THR A 124 40.77 -2.04 -21.00
CA THR A 124 40.34 -0.83 -20.28
C THR A 124 40.76 0.44 -21.03
N ASP A 125 41.95 0.45 -21.64
CA ASP A 125 42.45 1.63 -22.33
C ASP A 125 41.68 1.87 -23.62
N ARG A 126 41.39 0.80 -24.36
CA ARG A 126 40.54 0.87 -25.55
C ARG A 126 39.09 1.24 -25.21
N LEU A 127 38.56 0.72 -24.11
CA LEU A 127 37.23 1.12 -23.61
C LEU A 127 37.18 2.62 -23.32
N PHE A 128 38.18 3.18 -22.65
CA PHE A 128 38.22 4.62 -22.37
C PHE A 128 38.36 5.45 -23.65
N ALA A 129 39.20 5.03 -24.60
CA ALA A 129 39.33 5.70 -25.89
C ALA A 129 38.00 5.68 -26.68
N GLU A 130 37.27 4.57 -26.67
CA GLU A 130 35.94 4.50 -27.29
C GLU A 130 34.94 5.43 -26.58
N ILE A 131 34.94 5.50 -25.24
CA ILE A 131 34.04 6.40 -24.50
C ILE A 131 34.31 7.87 -24.85
N GLU A 132 35.59 8.27 -24.90
CA GLU A 132 35.98 9.64 -25.27
C GLU A 132 35.54 9.99 -26.70
N ALA A 133 35.76 9.07 -27.64
CA ALA A 133 35.41 9.25 -29.05
C ALA A 133 33.89 9.24 -29.28
N ALA A 134 33.16 8.38 -28.57
CA ALA A 134 31.70 8.29 -28.65
C ALA A 134 31.01 9.53 -28.09
N GLY A 135 31.46 10.03 -26.93
CA GLY A 135 30.81 11.13 -26.24
C GLY A 135 29.31 10.89 -26.02
N ALA A 136 28.48 11.90 -26.29
CA ALA A 136 27.02 11.79 -26.18
C ALA A 136 26.35 11.01 -27.33
N THR A 137 27.08 10.61 -28.38
CA THR A 137 26.47 9.95 -29.56
C THR A 137 25.90 8.57 -29.26
N ILE A 138 26.34 7.92 -28.19
CA ILE A 138 25.79 6.64 -27.69
C ILE A 138 24.51 6.82 -26.85
N CYS A 139 24.07 8.06 -26.65
CA CYS A 139 22.89 8.37 -25.86
C CYS A 139 21.69 8.72 -26.76
N SER A 140 20.50 8.47 -26.23
CA SER A 140 19.24 8.99 -26.76
C SER A 140 18.59 9.92 -25.75
N VAL A 141 17.86 10.91 -26.27
CA VAL A 141 17.33 12.04 -25.49
C VAL A 141 15.84 12.15 -25.75
N GLN A 142 15.07 12.38 -24.70
CA GLN A 142 13.61 12.47 -24.76
C GLN A 142 13.14 13.61 -23.86
N GLN A 143 12.23 14.46 -24.37
CA GLN A 143 11.55 15.46 -23.54
C GLN A 143 10.54 14.76 -22.63
N ILE A 144 10.51 15.15 -21.36
CA ILE A 144 9.66 14.55 -20.33
C ILE A 144 9.03 15.61 -19.43
N VAL A 145 8.01 15.19 -18.69
CA VAL A 145 7.48 15.92 -17.53
C VAL A 145 7.50 14.99 -16.34
N ILE A 146 8.18 15.39 -15.26
CA ILE A 146 8.22 14.65 -13.99
C ILE A 146 6.84 14.71 -13.35
N ARG A 147 6.32 13.54 -12.94
CA ARG A 147 5.01 13.45 -12.27
C ARG A 147 5.05 14.28 -10.98
N SER A 148 3.98 15.04 -10.73
CA SER A 148 3.84 15.97 -9.60
C SER A 148 4.24 15.39 -8.24
N LYS A 149 3.95 14.11 -7.98
CA LYS A 149 4.34 13.43 -6.73
C LYS A 149 5.86 13.34 -6.47
N TYR A 150 6.70 13.60 -7.46
CA TYR A 150 8.16 13.63 -7.34
C TYR A 150 8.74 15.05 -7.33
N LEU A 151 7.90 16.07 -7.51
CA LEU A 151 8.29 17.47 -7.44
C LEU A 151 8.29 17.96 -5.99
N GLY A 152 9.18 18.90 -5.71
CA GLY A 152 9.35 19.49 -4.38
C GLY A 152 10.16 18.62 -3.41
N HIS A 153 10.23 19.11 -2.18
CA HIS A 153 10.90 18.45 -1.06
C HIS A 153 9.93 18.34 0.10
N SER A 154 9.98 17.21 0.80
CA SER A 154 9.39 17.09 2.12
C SER A 154 10.09 18.09 3.05
N HIS A 155 9.35 19.04 3.61
CA HIS A 155 9.90 19.90 4.65
C HIS A 155 10.29 19.06 5.85
N MET A 156 11.41 19.40 6.50
CA MET A 156 11.77 18.77 7.77
C MET A 156 10.64 19.02 8.76
N SER A 157 10.00 17.94 9.21
CA SER A 157 8.94 18.00 10.21
C SER A 157 9.54 18.18 11.60
N ALA A 158 8.69 18.45 12.58
CA ALA A 158 9.13 18.48 13.97
C ALA A 158 9.79 17.14 14.33
N ILE A 159 10.95 17.23 15.00
CA ILE A 159 11.70 16.07 15.48
C ILE A 159 11.15 15.67 16.84
N SER A 160 10.90 14.38 17.04
CA SER A 160 10.52 13.80 18.33
C SER A 160 11.47 12.67 18.70
N GLU A 161 11.47 12.29 19.98
CA GLU A 161 12.14 11.10 20.46
C GLU A 161 11.24 9.88 20.21
N CYS A 162 11.80 8.81 19.63
CA CYS A 162 11.09 7.56 19.42
C CYS A 162 10.81 6.90 20.79
N PRO A 163 9.55 6.59 21.16
CA PRO A 163 9.25 5.99 22.46
C PRO A 163 9.77 4.56 22.62
N VAL A 164 10.24 3.93 21.54
CA VAL A 164 10.80 2.56 21.54
C VAL A 164 12.32 2.57 21.68
N CYS A 165 13.05 3.15 20.71
CA CYS A 165 14.52 3.15 20.72
C CYS A 165 15.16 4.39 21.35
N ARG A 166 14.37 5.41 21.70
CA ARG A 166 14.85 6.68 22.27
C ARG A 166 15.71 7.53 21.34
N GLU A 167 15.75 7.21 20.05
CA GLU A 167 16.44 8.02 19.03
C GLU A 167 15.54 9.13 18.50
N ALA A 168 16.14 10.28 18.16
CA ALA A 168 15.45 11.39 17.53
C ALA A 168 15.08 11.05 16.08
N TYR A 169 13.85 11.32 15.68
CA TYR A 169 13.35 11.03 14.34
C TYR A 169 12.27 12.04 13.87
N PRO A 170 12.02 12.17 12.56
CA PRO A 170 10.98 13.06 12.03
C PRO A 170 9.57 12.54 12.37
N LEU A 171 8.70 13.38 12.94
CA LEU A 171 7.31 13.00 13.27
C LEU A 171 6.48 12.58 12.05
N THR A 172 6.87 13.01 10.86
CA THR A 172 6.25 12.55 9.59
C THR A 172 6.43 11.06 9.33
N ASP A 173 7.40 10.40 9.96
CA ASP A 173 7.61 8.96 9.82
C ASP A 173 6.61 8.16 10.66
N GLY A 174 5.81 8.80 11.52
CA GLY A 174 4.77 8.17 12.33
C GLY A 174 5.04 8.28 13.84
N ALA A 175 4.37 7.44 14.63
CA ALA A 175 4.45 7.49 16.09
C ALA A 175 5.74 6.87 16.69
N ILE A 176 6.50 6.13 15.90
CA ILE A 176 7.84 5.60 16.22
C ILE A 176 8.73 5.73 14.99
N CYS A 177 10.05 5.67 15.15
CA CYS A 177 10.98 5.72 14.01
C CYS A 177 10.82 4.51 13.08
N ARG A 178 11.13 4.68 11.78
CA ARG A 178 11.02 3.61 10.76
C ARG A 178 11.77 2.33 11.14
N GLY A 179 12.90 2.46 11.82
CA GLY A 179 13.65 1.32 12.36
C GLY A 179 12.80 0.44 13.29
N CYS A 180 12.12 1.04 14.26
CA CYS A 180 11.24 0.34 15.19
C CYS A 180 9.93 -0.15 14.55
N GLN A 181 9.53 0.41 13.40
CA GLN A 181 8.42 -0.12 12.59
C GLN A 181 8.77 -1.41 11.84
N GLY A 182 10.03 -1.85 11.91
CA GLY A 182 10.51 -3.06 11.23
C GLY A 182 11.29 -2.78 9.94
N GLU A 183 11.53 -1.52 9.59
CA GLU A 183 12.37 -1.18 8.42
C GLU A 183 13.87 -1.18 8.72
N ALA A 184 14.29 -1.47 9.95
CA ALA A 184 15.70 -1.56 10.29
C ALA A 184 16.38 -2.62 9.39
N PRO A 185 17.47 -2.28 8.67
CA PRO A 185 18.14 -3.21 7.75
C PRO A 185 19.00 -4.25 8.49
N TYR A 186 18.91 -4.31 9.81
CA TYR A 186 19.69 -5.17 10.68
C TYR A 186 18.83 -5.76 11.80
N SER A 187 19.19 -6.96 12.23
CA SER A 187 18.63 -7.59 13.42
C SER A 187 19.46 -7.22 14.65
N VAL A 188 18.80 -6.90 15.76
CA VAL A 188 19.49 -6.65 17.02
C VAL A 188 19.93 -7.98 17.64
N VAL A 189 21.23 -8.12 17.90
CA VAL A 189 21.76 -9.26 18.66
C VAL A 189 21.67 -8.93 20.14
N HIS A 190 20.63 -9.44 20.81
CA HIS A 190 20.46 -9.30 22.25
C HIS A 190 21.69 -9.83 23.01
N GLY A 191 22.32 -8.99 23.82
CA GLY A 191 23.54 -9.30 24.59
C GLY A 191 24.82 -8.62 24.10
N SER A 192 24.79 -7.87 23.00
CA SER A 192 25.91 -7.03 22.55
C SER A 192 25.69 -5.56 22.90
N THR A 193 25.78 -5.22 24.20
CA THR A 193 25.93 -3.82 24.57
C THR A 193 27.33 -3.37 24.17
N GLY A 194 27.42 -2.46 23.19
CA GLY A 194 28.62 -1.65 22.99
C GLY A 194 28.96 -0.97 24.31
N ALA A 195 30.25 -0.98 24.66
CA ALA A 195 30.77 -0.44 25.92
C ALA A 195 30.15 0.93 26.25
N GLY A 196 29.30 0.99 27.28
CA GLY A 196 28.62 2.23 27.66
C GLY A 196 27.56 2.15 28.75
N ALA A 197 27.05 0.96 29.11
CA ALA A 197 26.14 0.83 30.25
C ALA A 197 26.48 -0.41 31.08
N SER A 198 27.34 -0.23 32.09
CA SER A 198 27.38 -1.14 33.23
C SER A 198 26.44 -0.59 34.31
N LEU A 199 25.52 -1.42 34.79
CA LEU A 199 25.49 -1.88 36.19
C LEU A 199 24.22 -2.70 36.50
N ALA A 200 24.49 -3.87 37.07
CA ALA A 200 23.69 -4.66 38.01
C ALA A 200 22.47 -5.45 37.51
N GLY A 201 22.61 -6.79 37.54
CA GLY A 201 21.50 -7.74 37.45
C GLY A 201 21.98 -9.15 37.11
N THR A 202 22.44 -9.91 38.11
CA THR A 202 23.08 -11.23 37.99
C THR A 202 22.12 -12.40 37.75
N GLY A 203 22.51 -13.31 36.83
CA GLY A 203 22.04 -14.72 36.67
C GLY A 203 20.76 -14.90 35.84
N SER A 204 20.59 -15.84 34.90
CA SER A 204 21.28 -17.10 34.61
C SER A 204 21.20 -17.45 33.11
N ALA A 205 22.07 -18.39 32.71
CA ALA A 205 22.43 -18.86 31.37
C ALA A 205 21.31 -19.37 30.43
N GLY A 206 21.51 -19.09 29.13
CA GLY A 206 21.03 -19.84 27.93
C GLY A 206 19.52 -19.74 27.66
N VAL A 207 19.00 -19.45 26.47
CA VAL A 207 19.36 -19.84 25.10
C VAL A 207 18.56 -18.92 24.16
N ALA A 208 19.12 -18.60 22.98
CA ALA A 208 18.49 -18.12 21.74
C ALA A 208 17.22 -17.23 21.81
N GLY A 209 17.25 -16.09 21.08
CA GLY A 209 16.10 -15.21 20.83
C GLY A 209 14.79 -15.97 20.62
N SER A 210 13.99 -16.00 21.69
CA SER A 210 12.70 -16.66 21.72
C SER A 210 11.64 -15.63 21.33
N VAL A 211 10.84 -15.99 20.34
CA VAL A 211 9.63 -15.27 19.88
C VAL A 211 8.61 -15.06 21.02
N LEU A 212 8.83 -15.66 22.18
CA LEU A 212 7.95 -15.64 23.35
C LEU A 212 8.73 -15.26 24.62
N SER A 213 9.18 -14.00 24.72
CA SER A 213 9.53 -13.41 26.01
C SER A 213 8.28 -13.40 26.89
N ARG A 214 8.33 -14.01 28.09
CA ARG A 214 7.22 -14.07 29.04
C ARG A 214 7.71 -13.64 30.43
N PRO A 215 6.89 -12.96 31.24
CA PRO A 215 7.26 -12.68 32.62
C PRO A 215 7.41 -13.99 33.40
N ALA A 216 8.25 -13.98 34.43
CA ALA A 216 8.32 -15.10 35.38
C ALA A 216 7.03 -15.13 36.20
N LEU A 217 6.18 -16.13 35.95
CA LEU A 217 4.91 -16.31 36.64
C LEU A 217 5.00 -17.46 37.66
N ARG A 218 4.54 -17.21 38.89
CA ARG A 218 4.48 -18.27 39.91
C ARG A 218 3.49 -19.34 39.49
N THR A 219 3.95 -20.58 39.55
CA THR A 219 3.18 -21.77 39.15
C THR A 219 3.25 -22.79 40.28
N VAL A 220 2.10 -23.20 40.79
CA VAL A 220 1.98 -24.17 41.89
C VAL A 220 1.18 -25.39 41.43
N SER A 221 1.21 -26.49 42.20
CA SER A 221 0.30 -27.62 41.92
C SER A 221 -1.16 -27.23 42.16
N ALA A 222 -2.11 -27.97 41.61
CA ALA A 222 -3.54 -27.71 41.84
C ALA A 222 -3.92 -27.80 43.34
N GLU A 223 -3.28 -28.70 44.09
CA GLU A 223 -3.46 -28.88 45.52
C GLU A 223 -2.88 -27.71 46.33
N GLU A 224 -1.70 -27.22 45.92
CA GLU A 224 -1.04 -26.06 46.54
C GLU A 224 -1.75 -24.74 46.22
N ALA A 225 -2.56 -24.69 45.16
CA ALA A 225 -3.30 -23.49 44.76
C ALA A 225 -4.47 -23.15 45.69
N VAL A 226 -4.87 -24.06 46.59
CA VAL A 226 -5.97 -23.82 47.53
C VAL A 226 -5.69 -22.62 48.44
N GLY A 227 -6.66 -21.72 48.55
CA GLY A 227 -6.56 -20.46 49.29
C GLY A 227 -5.79 -19.35 48.53
N GLN A 228 -5.31 -19.62 47.31
CA GLN A 228 -4.69 -18.63 46.45
C GLN A 228 -5.66 -18.17 45.37
N LYS A 229 -5.37 -17.03 44.74
CA LYS A 229 -6.18 -16.48 43.65
C LYS A 229 -5.66 -16.92 42.29
N ALA A 230 -6.58 -17.26 41.38
CA ALA A 230 -6.23 -17.57 40.00
C ALA A 230 -5.66 -16.33 39.28
N LEU A 231 -4.51 -16.47 38.59
CA LEU A 231 -3.90 -15.35 37.87
C LEU A 231 -4.69 -14.93 36.62
N HIS A 232 -5.36 -15.88 35.95
CA HIS A 232 -6.04 -15.67 34.67
C HIS A 232 -7.28 -16.56 34.58
N ASP A 233 -8.17 -16.25 33.64
CA ASP A 233 -9.34 -17.06 33.34
C ASP A 233 -8.91 -18.46 32.87
N MET A 234 -9.55 -19.49 33.42
CA MET A 234 -9.32 -20.88 33.03
C MET A 234 -10.60 -21.44 32.41
N THR A 235 -10.64 -21.45 31.09
CA THR A 235 -11.79 -21.96 30.32
C THR A 235 -11.87 -23.48 30.35
N GLN A 236 -13.06 -23.98 30.67
CA GLN A 236 -13.43 -25.39 30.57
C GLN A 236 -14.02 -25.64 29.19
N ILE A 237 -13.48 -26.63 28.49
CA ILE A 237 -13.92 -27.00 27.15
C ILE A 237 -14.52 -28.40 27.21
N ILE A 238 -15.84 -28.47 27.06
CA ILE A 238 -16.58 -29.71 26.86
C ILE A 238 -17.15 -29.65 25.44
N PRO A 239 -16.61 -30.42 24.48
CA PRO A 239 -17.05 -30.35 23.08
C PRO A 239 -18.56 -30.53 22.94
N GLY A 240 -19.22 -29.55 22.34
CA GLY A 240 -20.68 -29.56 22.12
C GLY A 240 -21.53 -29.11 23.31
N GLU A 241 -20.95 -28.86 24.48
CA GLU A 241 -21.70 -28.46 25.68
C GLU A 241 -21.30 -27.09 26.22
N THR A 242 -20.01 -26.87 26.51
CA THR A 242 -19.57 -25.66 27.22
C THR A 242 -18.18 -25.23 26.77
N LYS A 243 -18.01 -23.91 26.58
CA LYS A 243 -16.72 -23.26 26.31
C LYS A 243 -16.70 -21.90 27.02
N GLU A 244 -16.64 -21.95 28.34
CA GLU A 244 -16.70 -20.76 29.20
C GLU A 244 -15.65 -20.82 30.33
N PRO A 245 -15.24 -19.67 30.89
CA PRO A 245 -14.38 -19.63 32.07
C PRO A 245 -15.01 -20.37 33.25
N ALA A 246 -14.40 -21.50 33.64
CA ALA A 246 -14.79 -22.22 34.86
C ALA A 246 -14.22 -21.56 36.12
N PHE A 247 -13.09 -20.87 35.96
CA PHE A 247 -12.45 -20.03 36.96
C PHE A 247 -12.15 -18.67 36.35
N ARG A 248 -12.36 -17.60 37.11
CA ARG A 248 -12.06 -16.23 36.70
C ARG A 248 -10.76 -15.73 37.33
N ALA A 249 -10.06 -14.84 36.64
CA ALA A 249 -8.93 -14.11 37.21
C ALA A 249 -9.32 -13.44 38.54
N GLY A 250 -8.48 -13.57 39.56
CA GLY A 250 -8.71 -13.07 40.92
C GLY A 250 -9.62 -13.94 41.80
N GLN A 251 -10.24 -15.01 41.27
CA GLN A 251 -11.04 -15.94 42.06
C GLN A 251 -10.16 -16.74 43.03
N GLU A 252 -10.55 -16.78 44.30
CA GLU A 252 -9.93 -17.66 45.30
C GLU A 252 -10.29 -19.13 45.01
N LEU A 253 -9.26 -19.99 44.95
CA LEU A 253 -9.41 -21.40 44.64
C LEU A 253 -9.65 -22.19 45.93
N SER A 254 -10.77 -22.89 46.01
CA SER A 254 -11.16 -23.69 47.17
C SER A 254 -10.68 -25.14 47.05
N VAL A 255 -10.77 -25.90 48.16
CA VAL A 255 -10.49 -27.35 48.16
C VAL A 255 -11.38 -28.09 47.16
N GLY A 256 -12.64 -27.65 46.98
CA GLY A 256 -13.58 -28.26 46.05
C GLY A 256 -13.20 -28.06 44.57
N ASP A 257 -12.36 -27.07 44.27
CA ASP A 257 -11.97 -26.72 42.92
C ASP A 257 -10.84 -27.60 42.36
N VAL A 258 -10.08 -28.27 43.22
CA VAL A 258 -8.93 -29.11 42.83
C VAL A 258 -9.34 -30.20 41.85
N CYS A 259 -10.42 -30.94 42.16
CA CYS A 259 -10.93 -32.00 41.29
C CYS A 259 -11.38 -31.43 39.94
N ARG A 260 -12.02 -30.26 39.94
CA ARG A 260 -12.47 -29.60 38.71
C ARG A 260 -11.30 -29.12 37.84
N LEU A 261 -10.26 -28.53 38.44
CA LEU A 261 -9.01 -28.16 37.75
C LEU A 261 -8.34 -29.38 37.11
N GLN A 262 -8.24 -30.49 37.83
CA GLN A 262 -7.65 -31.74 37.32
C GLN A 262 -8.48 -32.34 36.18
N GLN A 263 -9.82 -32.31 36.27
CA GLN A 263 -10.72 -32.73 35.18
C GLN A 263 -10.57 -31.85 33.93
N MET A 264 -10.19 -30.59 34.10
CA MET A 264 -9.83 -29.68 33.01
C MET A 264 -8.39 -29.89 32.50
N GLY A 265 -7.66 -30.89 33.02
CA GLY A 265 -6.26 -31.18 32.67
C GLY A 265 -5.25 -30.23 33.30
N ARG A 266 -5.65 -29.41 34.29
CA ARG A 266 -4.80 -28.39 34.93
C ARG A 266 -4.26 -28.89 36.26
N PHE A 267 -3.17 -29.64 36.20
CA PHE A 267 -2.42 -30.10 37.39
C PHE A 267 -1.46 -29.04 37.95
N ARG A 268 -1.20 -27.99 37.18
CA ARG A 268 -0.39 -26.83 37.55
C ARG A 268 -1.18 -25.57 37.25
N VAL A 269 -1.20 -24.64 38.19
CA VAL A 269 -1.99 -23.41 38.10
C VAL A 269 -1.08 -22.20 38.34
N HIS A 270 -1.31 -21.15 37.56
CA HIS A 270 -0.69 -19.86 37.80
C HIS A 270 -1.54 -19.07 38.78
N VAL A 271 -0.91 -18.65 39.87
CA VAL A 271 -1.55 -17.96 40.99
C VAL A 271 -1.12 -16.50 41.03
N GLU A 272 -2.03 -15.63 41.46
CA GLU A 272 -1.76 -14.21 41.67
C GLU A 272 -0.77 -14.07 42.83
N ASP A 273 0.42 -13.54 42.55
CA ASP A 273 1.46 -13.29 43.56
C ASP A 273 1.99 -11.85 43.41
N GLN A 274 2.73 -11.59 42.32
CA GLN A 274 3.19 -10.27 41.91
C GLN A 274 2.74 -9.98 40.48
N VAL A 275 2.11 -8.82 40.28
CA VAL A 275 1.84 -8.29 38.94
C VAL A 275 3.20 -8.08 38.26
N PRO A 276 3.40 -8.57 37.03
CA PRO A 276 4.61 -8.27 36.27
C PRO A 276 4.83 -6.75 36.24
N GLY A 277 6.07 -6.29 36.47
CA GLY A 277 6.39 -4.86 36.53
C GLY A 277 6.02 -4.11 35.25
N ASP A 278 6.19 -2.78 35.25
CA ASP A 278 5.75 -1.86 34.17
C ASP A 278 6.24 -2.22 32.76
N GLU A 279 7.23 -3.09 32.62
CA GLU A 279 7.71 -3.65 31.35
C GLU A 279 6.72 -4.58 30.65
N TRP A 280 5.61 -4.95 31.29
CA TRP A 280 4.59 -5.85 30.76
C TRP A 280 3.21 -5.18 30.72
N VAL A 281 2.40 -5.61 29.76
CA VAL A 281 1.01 -5.15 29.58
C VAL A 281 0.12 -6.38 29.58
N HIS A 282 -0.90 -6.41 30.44
CA HIS A 282 -1.87 -7.49 30.48
C HIS A 282 -2.68 -7.55 29.18
N GLU A 283 -3.01 -8.75 28.71
CA GLU A 283 -3.67 -8.99 27.41
C GLU A 283 -4.95 -8.18 27.22
N ASN A 284 -5.78 -8.04 28.27
CA ASN A 284 -7.03 -7.30 28.23
C ASN A 284 -6.78 -5.79 28.07
N ASP A 285 -5.78 -5.25 28.76
CA ASP A 285 -5.43 -3.82 28.64
C ASP A 285 -4.86 -3.52 27.25
N ALA A 286 -4.05 -4.46 26.73
CA ALA A 286 -3.48 -4.34 25.40
C ALA A 286 -4.57 -4.30 24.31
N VAL A 287 -5.50 -5.25 24.29
CA VAL A 287 -6.57 -5.26 23.27
C VAL A 287 -7.57 -4.13 23.42
N ALA A 288 -7.84 -3.64 24.64
CA ALA A 288 -8.65 -2.44 24.83
C ALA A 288 -8.00 -1.22 24.17
N ALA A 289 -6.68 -1.04 24.37
CA ALA A 289 -5.94 0.05 23.73
C ALA A 289 -5.86 -0.10 22.21
N PHE A 290 -5.63 -1.32 21.69
CA PHE A 290 -5.66 -1.58 20.25
C PHE A 290 -7.02 -1.27 19.65
N ALA A 291 -8.12 -1.72 20.28
CA ALA A 291 -9.47 -1.48 19.77
C ALA A 291 -9.81 0.01 19.70
N ALA A 292 -9.46 0.77 20.73
CA ALA A 292 -9.66 2.22 20.75
C ALA A 292 -8.88 2.93 19.63
N ARG A 293 -7.74 2.39 19.19
CA ARG A 293 -6.97 2.93 18.06
C ARG A 293 -7.49 2.46 16.69
N MET A 294 -7.96 1.21 16.60
CA MET A 294 -8.39 0.59 15.35
C MET A 294 -9.76 1.05 14.87
N ALA A 295 -10.70 1.28 15.81
CA ALA A 295 -12.09 1.58 15.48
C ALA A 295 -12.28 3.03 15.03
N GLY A 296 -12.80 3.21 13.82
CA GLY A 296 -13.22 4.50 13.28
C GLY A 296 -14.73 4.62 13.17
N GLU A 297 -15.16 5.54 12.31
CA GLU A 297 -16.57 5.75 11.98
C GLU A 297 -17.27 4.44 11.58
N GLY A 298 -18.44 4.18 12.15
CA GLY A 298 -19.25 3.01 11.84
C GLY A 298 -18.79 1.69 12.46
N ILE A 299 -17.79 1.71 13.36
CA ILE A 299 -17.29 0.52 14.07
C ILE A 299 -17.64 0.58 15.56
N GLU A 300 -18.18 -0.51 16.10
CA GLU A 300 -18.42 -0.71 17.53
C GLU A 300 -17.66 -1.93 18.06
N TYR A 301 -17.40 -1.92 19.36
CA TYR A 301 -16.83 -3.05 20.11
C TYR A 301 -17.25 -2.96 21.59
N ASP A 302 -17.20 -4.07 22.32
CA ASP A 302 -17.58 -4.12 23.73
C ASP A 302 -16.38 -4.10 24.67
N LEU A 303 -16.55 -3.45 25.82
CA LEU A 303 -15.62 -3.45 26.95
C LEU A 303 -16.35 -3.95 28.22
N PRO A 304 -15.62 -4.52 29.20
CA PRO A 304 -14.20 -4.87 29.14
C PRO A 304 -13.93 -6.09 28.24
N PRO A 305 -12.72 -6.21 27.66
CA PRO A 305 -12.35 -7.41 26.92
C PRO A 305 -12.16 -8.59 27.89
N ALA A 306 -12.26 -9.80 27.35
CA ALA A 306 -12.08 -11.04 28.09
C ALA A 306 -11.11 -11.97 27.35
N GLU A 307 -10.21 -12.63 28.10
CA GLU A 307 -9.18 -13.54 27.59
C GLU A 307 -8.32 -12.95 26.44
N GLY A 308 -8.01 -11.65 26.51
CA GLY A 308 -7.22 -10.96 25.49
C GLY A 308 -7.95 -10.85 24.15
N LYS A 309 -9.29 -10.82 24.15
CA LYS A 309 -10.12 -10.83 22.93
C LYS A 309 -11.06 -9.64 22.86
N ILE A 310 -11.16 -9.07 21.66
CA ILE A 310 -12.19 -8.09 21.30
C ILE A 310 -12.63 -8.30 19.86
N ASN A 311 -13.93 -8.18 19.61
CA ASN A 311 -14.52 -8.25 18.27
C ASN A 311 -15.11 -6.89 17.92
N PHE A 312 -15.07 -6.57 16.63
CA PHE A 312 -15.59 -5.34 16.07
C PHE A 312 -16.81 -5.67 15.23
N ARG A 313 -17.87 -4.86 15.36
CA ARG A 313 -19.11 -4.97 14.59
C ARG A 313 -19.45 -3.67 13.88
N ALA A 314 -20.23 -3.77 12.81
CA ALA A 314 -20.74 -2.60 12.09
C ALA A 314 -21.84 -1.91 12.91
N ALA A 315 -21.72 -0.60 13.13
CA ALA A 315 -22.75 0.20 13.80
C ALA A 315 -24.01 0.37 12.92
N HIS A 316 -23.80 0.51 11.61
CA HIS A 316 -24.84 0.68 10.61
C HIS A 316 -24.51 -0.09 9.33
N ASP A 317 -25.48 -0.20 8.43
CA ASP A 317 -25.25 -0.77 7.09
C ASP A 317 -24.25 0.10 6.32
N GLY A 318 -23.37 -0.52 5.54
CA GLY A 318 -22.41 0.23 4.73
C GLY A 318 -21.30 -0.62 4.10
N LEU A 319 -20.26 0.07 3.66
CA LEU A 319 -19.07 -0.52 3.05
C LEU A 319 -17.94 -0.59 4.07
N LEU A 320 -17.42 -1.78 4.35
CA LEU A 320 -16.24 -1.96 5.19
C LEU A 320 -14.99 -1.40 4.49
N SER A 321 -14.35 -0.41 5.10
CA SER A 321 -13.09 0.18 4.65
C SER A 321 -11.98 -0.19 5.64
N ILE A 322 -10.88 -0.70 5.12
CA ILE A 322 -9.74 -1.19 5.91
C ILE A 322 -8.46 -0.59 5.36
N ASP A 323 -7.64 0.00 6.22
CA ASP A 323 -6.25 0.30 5.88
C ASP A 323 -5.43 -1.01 5.87
N LEU A 324 -5.30 -1.60 4.68
CA LEU A 324 -4.58 -2.85 4.48
C LEU A 324 -3.08 -2.71 4.79
N ASP A 325 -2.48 -1.53 4.59
CA ASP A 325 -1.06 -1.33 4.87
C ASP A 325 -0.84 -1.30 6.40
N ALA A 326 -1.73 -0.67 7.16
CA ALA A 326 -1.70 -0.69 8.64
C ALA A 326 -2.02 -2.09 9.21
N LEU A 327 -2.98 -2.80 8.61
CA LEU A 327 -3.32 -4.18 8.98
C LEU A 327 -2.11 -5.12 8.84
N GLU A 328 -1.37 -5.01 7.75
CA GLU A 328 -0.16 -5.80 7.53
C GLU A 328 0.94 -5.44 8.55
N ARG A 329 1.25 -4.16 8.73
CA ARG A 329 2.24 -3.71 9.74
C ARG A 329 1.89 -4.16 11.15
N PHE A 330 0.62 -4.08 11.54
CA PHE A 330 0.17 -4.54 12.85
C PHE A 330 0.36 -6.05 13.02
N ASN A 331 0.00 -6.84 12.02
CA ASN A 331 0.14 -8.30 12.07
C ASN A 331 1.60 -8.80 11.92
N LEU A 332 2.52 -7.96 11.44
CA LEU A 332 3.95 -8.22 11.49
C LEU A 332 4.53 -8.04 12.91
N CYS A 333 3.83 -7.34 13.81
CA CYS A 333 4.26 -7.19 15.19
C CYS A 333 4.07 -8.52 15.96
N PRO A 334 5.07 -8.97 16.73
CA PRO A 334 4.92 -10.18 17.55
C PRO A 334 3.81 -10.05 18.59
N ASN A 335 3.25 -11.19 19.01
CA ASN A 335 2.31 -11.31 20.13
C ASN A 335 0.94 -10.62 19.96
N VAL A 336 0.65 -10.04 18.79
CA VAL A 336 -0.64 -9.43 18.48
C VAL A 336 -1.20 -10.01 17.19
N MET A 337 -2.51 -9.93 17.01
CA MET A 337 -3.12 -10.19 15.72
C MET A 337 -4.45 -9.44 15.55
N LEU A 338 -4.77 -9.14 14.30
CA LEU A 338 -6.07 -8.64 13.86
C LEU A 338 -6.46 -9.40 12.59
N ALA A 339 -7.60 -10.09 12.62
CA ALA A 339 -8.22 -10.67 11.44
C ALA A 339 -9.48 -9.88 11.08
N THR A 340 -9.71 -9.65 9.79
CA THR A 340 -10.83 -8.87 9.28
C THR A 340 -11.61 -9.64 8.21
N ARG A 341 -12.84 -9.21 7.94
CA ARG A 341 -13.52 -9.49 6.67
C ARG A 341 -12.78 -8.80 5.52
N GLN A 342 -13.18 -9.14 4.30
CA GLN A 342 -12.76 -8.48 3.07
C GLN A 342 -12.99 -6.96 3.13
N SER A 343 -11.96 -6.16 2.83
CA SER A 343 -12.14 -4.73 2.57
C SER A 343 -13.04 -4.51 1.35
N ALA A 344 -13.74 -3.37 1.31
CA ALA A 344 -14.75 -3.05 0.29
C ALA A 344 -15.90 -4.06 0.18
N SER A 345 -16.23 -4.78 1.26
CA SER A 345 -17.42 -5.61 1.33
C SER A 345 -18.59 -4.88 1.99
N LEU A 346 -19.81 -5.13 1.49
CA LEU A 346 -21.02 -4.65 2.15
C LEU A 346 -21.26 -5.43 3.45
N VAL A 347 -21.63 -4.68 4.49
CA VAL A 347 -21.89 -5.19 5.83
C VAL A 347 -23.20 -4.62 6.35
N ASP A 348 -23.97 -5.48 7.02
CA ASP A 348 -25.20 -5.09 7.71
C ASP A 348 -24.87 -4.67 9.15
N SER A 349 -25.67 -3.77 9.71
CA SER A 349 -25.60 -3.35 11.11
C SER A 349 -25.61 -4.56 12.06
N GLY A 350 -24.79 -4.48 13.10
CA GLY A 350 -24.62 -5.51 14.14
C GLY A 350 -23.81 -6.73 13.71
N LYS A 351 -23.34 -6.82 12.46
CA LYS A 351 -22.50 -7.95 12.02
C LYS A 351 -21.04 -7.72 12.39
N ASP A 352 -20.38 -8.79 12.84
CA ASP A 352 -18.94 -8.80 13.07
C ASP A 352 -18.17 -8.56 11.76
N VAL A 353 -17.15 -7.70 11.86
CA VAL A 353 -16.27 -7.31 10.75
C VAL A 353 -14.80 -7.62 11.02
N ALA A 354 -14.38 -7.72 12.27
CA ALA A 354 -13.00 -8.05 12.64
C ALA A 354 -12.89 -8.59 14.07
N GLY A 355 -11.74 -9.20 14.40
CA GLY A 355 -11.38 -9.63 15.74
C GLY A 355 -9.89 -9.42 16.03
N CYS A 356 -9.59 -8.75 17.15
CA CYS A 356 -8.22 -8.51 17.62
C CYS A 356 -7.89 -9.38 18.84
N ARG A 357 -6.67 -9.90 18.90
CA ARG A 357 -6.18 -10.68 20.03
C ARG A 357 -4.80 -10.21 20.48
N ALA A 358 -4.62 -10.16 21.79
CA ALA A 358 -3.32 -10.30 22.43
C ALA A 358 -3.06 -11.80 22.58
N ILE A 359 -1.94 -12.29 22.06
CA ILE A 359 -1.67 -13.74 21.98
C ILE A 359 -1.21 -14.31 23.33
N PRO A 360 -0.21 -13.73 24.02
CA PRO A 360 0.14 -14.12 25.39
C PRO A 360 -0.63 -13.32 26.44
N LEU A 361 -0.77 -13.90 27.64
CA LEU A 361 -1.37 -13.25 28.83
C LEU A 361 -0.73 -11.89 29.16
N TYR A 362 0.57 -11.76 28.91
CA TYR A 362 1.32 -10.53 29.06
C TYR A 362 2.15 -10.27 27.80
N ILE A 363 2.00 -9.07 27.23
CA ILE A 363 2.79 -8.56 26.11
C ILE A 363 3.89 -7.66 26.69
N SER A 364 5.12 -7.75 26.15
CA SER A 364 6.17 -6.80 26.55
C SER A 364 5.79 -5.39 26.13
N ARG A 365 6.18 -4.39 26.92
CA ARG A 365 5.90 -2.98 26.62
C ARG A 365 6.50 -2.54 25.28
N ASP A 366 7.65 -3.08 24.91
CA ASP A 366 8.24 -2.89 23.57
C ASP A 366 7.32 -3.39 22.45
N HIS A 367 6.85 -4.65 22.50
CA HIS A 367 5.96 -5.19 21.47
C HIS A 367 4.61 -4.44 21.45
N PHE A 368 4.05 -4.11 22.62
CA PHE A 368 2.84 -3.31 22.73
C PHE A 368 3.01 -1.93 22.08
N SER A 369 4.09 -1.20 22.40
CA SER A 369 4.38 0.11 21.83
C SER A 369 4.60 0.06 20.32
N ARG A 370 5.28 -0.97 19.80
CA ARG A 370 5.43 -1.19 18.35
C ARG A 370 4.08 -1.42 17.68
N ALA A 371 3.25 -2.30 18.24
CA ALA A 371 1.92 -2.57 17.72
C ALA A 371 1.03 -1.32 17.72
N MET A 372 1.02 -0.54 18.81
CA MET A 372 0.29 0.74 18.87
C MET A 372 0.75 1.75 17.84
N ALA A 373 2.05 1.79 17.54
CA ALA A 373 2.60 2.71 16.56
C ALA A 373 2.39 2.23 15.12
N ALA A 374 2.40 0.91 14.88
CA ALA A 374 2.11 0.31 13.58
C ALA A 374 0.68 0.66 13.08
N LEU A 375 -0.26 0.83 14.02
CA LEU A 375 -1.62 1.30 13.75
C LEU A 375 -1.69 2.77 13.27
N GLY A 376 -0.64 3.57 13.48
CA GLY A 376 -0.63 4.98 13.11
C GLY A 376 -1.63 5.82 13.93
N HIS A 377 -2.05 6.95 13.39
CA HIS A 377 -3.00 7.88 14.03
C HIS A 377 -4.43 7.79 13.47
N GLU A 378 -4.57 7.33 12.23
CA GLU A 378 -5.86 7.17 11.57
C GLU A 378 -6.50 5.83 11.98
N PRO A 379 -7.83 5.76 12.07
CA PRO A 379 -8.51 4.49 12.33
C PRO A 379 -8.28 3.46 11.22
N LEU A 380 -7.97 2.23 11.63
CA LEU A 380 -7.73 1.11 10.71
C LEU A 380 -9.02 0.60 10.08
N LEU A 381 -10.12 0.56 10.85
CA LEU A 381 -11.42 0.02 10.46
C LEU A 381 -12.47 1.14 10.38
N ARG A 382 -13.24 1.17 9.29
CA ARG A 382 -14.43 2.03 9.15
C ARG A 382 -15.56 1.29 8.44
N VAL A 383 -16.80 1.68 8.71
CA VAL A 383 -17.95 1.34 7.86
C VAL A 383 -18.47 2.63 7.25
N LEU A 384 -18.32 2.78 5.94
CA LEU A 384 -18.71 3.97 5.20
C LEU A 384 -20.18 3.84 4.78
N PRO A 385 -21.06 4.81 5.11
CA PRO A 385 -22.43 4.78 4.65
C PRO A 385 -22.48 4.96 3.12
N LEU A 386 -23.46 4.34 2.47
CA LEU A 386 -23.69 4.54 1.04
C LEU A 386 -24.56 5.78 0.83
N ARG A 387 -24.07 6.74 0.03
CA ARG A 387 -24.90 7.86 -0.43
C ARG A 387 -25.97 7.36 -1.41
N LYS A 388 -27.12 8.04 -1.44
CA LYS A 388 -28.17 7.78 -2.42
C LYS A 388 -27.92 8.61 -3.68
N ALA A 389 -27.31 8.00 -4.69
CA ALA A 389 -26.99 8.66 -5.95
C ALA A 389 -28.22 8.84 -6.83
N ARG A 390 -28.18 9.90 -7.65
CA ARG A 390 -29.08 10.09 -8.80
C ARG A 390 -28.30 9.70 -10.05
N VAL A 391 -28.63 8.54 -10.59
CA VAL A 391 -27.86 7.90 -11.67
C VAL A 391 -28.41 8.27 -13.04
N GLY A 392 -27.57 8.83 -13.89
CA GLY A 392 -27.83 8.97 -15.32
C GLY A 392 -27.24 7.78 -16.07
N ILE A 393 -28.06 7.09 -16.86
CA ILE A 393 -27.60 5.96 -17.68
C ILE A 393 -27.45 6.43 -19.12
N LEU A 394 -26.27 6.27 -19.70
CA LEU A 394 -26.02 6.51 -21.11
C LEU A 394 -25.67 5.19 -21.80
N VAL A 395 -26.56 4.74 -22.67
CA VAL A 395 -26.34 3.56 -23.51
C VAL A 395 -25.79 4.03 -24.85
N THR A 396 -24.59 3.61 -25.19
CA THR A 396 -24.00 3.83 -26.52
C THR A 396 -24.22 2.60 -27.42
N GLY A 397 -23.96 2.73 -28.72
CA GLY A 397 -24.27 1.70 -29.71
C GLY A 397 -25.21 2.21 -30.79
N THR A 398 -24.69 2.43 -32.00
CA THR A 398 -25.50 2.82 -33.17
C THR A 398 -26.61 1.81 -33.49
N GLU A 399 -26.38 0.53 -33.26
CA GLU A 399 -27.35 -0.55 -33.44
C GLU A 399 -28.53 -0.47 -32.46
N VAL A 400 -28.28 -0.03 -31.23
CA VAL A 400 -29.33 0.17 -30.20
C VAL A 400 -30.11 1.45 -30.54
N PHE A 401 -29.40 2.53 -30.88
CA PHE A 401 -30.00 3.80 -31.26
C PHE A 401 -30.94 3.69 -32.46
N LYS A 402 -30.55 2.91 -33.49
CA LYS A 402 -31.37 2.65 -34.68
C LYS A 402 -32.48 1.63 -34.45
N GLY A 403 -32.57 1.02 -33.26
CA GLY A 403 -33.57 0.00 -32.93
C GLY A 403 -33.34 -1.35 -33.63
N ILE A 404 -32.13 -1.62 -34.12
CA ILE A 404 -31.77 -2.93 -34.70
C ILE A 404 -31.77 -4.00 -33.61
N ILE A 405 -31.30 -3.63 -32.41
CA ILE A 405 -31.40 -4.43 -31.19
C ILE A 405 -32.03 -3.61 -30.06
N GLN A 406 -32.58 -4.31 -29.07
CA GLN A 406 -33.13 -3.68 -27.87
C GLN A 406 -32.07 -3.51 -26.80
N ASP A 407 -32.12 -2.39 -26.08
CA ASP A 407 -31.29 -2.18 -24.90
C ASP A 407 -31.62 -3.20 -23.80
N LYS A 408 -30.57 -3.73 -23.19
CA LYS A 408 -30.63 -4.61 -22.01
C LYS A 408 -29.79 -4.07 -20.85
N PHE A 409 -28.98 -3.04 -21.05
CA PHE A 409 -28.16 -2.46 -20.00
C PHE A 409 -28.98 -1.64 -19.03
N ALA A 410 -29.84 -0.72 -19.50
CA ALA A 410 -30.55 0.18 -18.60
C ALA A 410 -31.37 -0.58 -17.52
N PRO A 411 -32.10 -1.67 -17.84
CA PRO A 411 -32.76 -2.48 -16.82
C PRO A 411 -31.78 -3.14 -15.82
N ILE A 412 -30.64 -3.66 -16.29
CA ILE A 412 -29.63 -4.31 -15.43
C ILE A 412 -29.00 -3.30 -14.47
N ILE A 413 -28.58 -2.15 -14.99
CA ILE A 413 -27.98 -1.07 -14.21
C ILE A 413 -29.00 -0.52 -13.21
N THR A 414 -30.24 -0.24 -13.65
CA THR A 414 -31.31 0.25 -12.78
C THR A 414 -31.54 -0.68 -11.60
N ASN A 415 -31.64 -1.99 -11.83
CA ASN A 415 -31.84 -2.96 -10.75
C ASN A 415 -30.70 -2.96 -9.73
N LYS A 416 -29.45 -2.87 -10.18
CA LYS A 416 -28.26 -2.84 -9.30
C LYS A 416 -28.17 -1.54 -8.49
N VAL A 417 -28.46 -0.41 -9.12
CA VAL A 417 -28.48 0.91 -8.48
C VAL A 417 -29.56 0.99 -7.41
N VAL A 418 -30.79 0.54 -7.73
CA VAL A 418 -31.92 0.53 -6.79
C VAL A 418 -31.67 -0.41 -5.62
N ALA A 419 -31.04 -1.57 -5.86
CA ALA A 419 -30.67 -2.50 -4.79
C ALA A 419 -29.69 -1.90 -3.76
N LEU A 420 -28.94 -0.86 -4.14
CA LEU A 420 -28.04 -0.11 -3.26
C LEU A 420 -28.67 1.20 -2.74
N GLY A 421 -29.99 1.36 -2.87
CA GLY A 421 -30.74 2.51 -2.33
C GLY A 421 -30.63 3.80 -3.14
N SER A 422 -30.07 3.76 -4.34
CA SER A 422 -29.96 4.89 -5.27
C SER A 422 -31.11 4.90 -6.28
N SER A 423 -31.25 5.97 -7.08
CA SER A 423 -32.30 6.10 -8.10
C SER A 423 -31.73 6.41 -9.47
N VAL A 424 -32.49 6.13 -10.53
CA VAL A 424 -32.13 6.50 -11.91
C VAL A 424 -32.90 7.78 -12.27
N SER A 425 -32.19 8.85 -12.58
CA SER A 425 -32.77 10.16 -12.93
C SER A 425 -33.05 10.32 -14.42
N GLY A 426 -32.41 9.52 -15.26
CA GLY A 426 -32.60 9.52 -16.71
C GLY A 426 -31.83 8.39 -17.38
N SER A 427 -32.34 7.96 -18.53
CA SER A 427 -31.66 7.00 -19.41
C SER A 427 -31.72 7.52 -20.84
N LEU A 428 -30.58 7.63 -21.50
CA LEU A 428 -30.47 8.07 -22.89
C LEU A 428 -29.76 6.98 -23.71
N ILE A 429 -30.22 6.81 -24.95
CA ILE A 429 -29.56 5.96 -25.95
C ILE A 429 -29.00 6.90 -27.02
N VAL A 430 -27.71 6.77 -27.32
CA VAL A 430 -27.00 7.58 -28.31
C VAL A 430 -26.23 6.67 -29.27
N PRO A 431 -26.03 7.06 -30.54
CA PRO A 431 -25.15 6.31 -31.43
C PRO A 431 -23.69 6.46 -31.00
N ASP A 432 -22.80 5.66 -31.61
CA ASP A 432 -21.34 5.80 -31.45
C ASP A 432 -20.82 7.04 -32.20
N ASP A 433 -21.27 8.21 -31.74
CA ASP A 433 -20.90 9.52 -32.23
C ASP A 433 -20.38 10.37 -31.06
N ARG A 434 -19.20 10.95 -31.26
CA ARG A 434 -18.46 11.65 -30.21
C ARG A 434 -19.24 12.85 -29.64
N ALA A 435 -19.89 13.63 -30.50
CA ALA A 435 -20.64 14.80 -30.07
C ALA A 435 -21.93 14.40 -29.35
N MET A 436 -22.66 13.42 -29.88
CA MET A 436 -23.91 12.95 -29.28
C MET A 436 -23.70 12.29 -27.91
N ILE A 437 -22.61 11.54 -27.73
CA ILE A 437 -22.24 10.98 -26.42
C ILE A 437 -21.96 12.10 -25.43
N ALA A 438 -21.12 13.08 -25.79
CA ALA A 438 -20.79 14.20 -24.92
C ALA A 438 -22.04 15.01 -24.52
N ASP A 439 -22.93 15.30 -25.47
CA ASP A 439 -24.18 16.02 -25.22
C ASP A 439 -25.17 15.21 -24.38
N GLY A 440 -25.25 13.89 -24.59
CA GLY A 440 -26.05 12.98 -23.77
C GLY A 440 -25.60 13.00 -22.30
N VAL A 441 -24.30 12.98 -22.06
CA VAL A 441 -23.75 13.10 -20.69
C VAL A 441 -24.10 14.45 -20.07
N ARG A 442 -23.88 15.56 -20.79
CA ARG A 442 -24.23 16.91 -20.30
C ARG A 442 -25.72 17.01 -19.97
N SER A 443 -26.59 16.48 -20.82
CA SER A 443 -28.04 16.44 -20.59
C SER A 443 -28.42 15.66 -19.32
N LEU A 444 -27.78 14.51 -19.06
CA LEU A 444 -28.01 13.75 -17.83
C LEU A 444 -27.53 14.51 -16.58
N LEU A 445 -26.39 15.20 -16.67
CA LEU A 445 -25.86 16.04 -15.59
C LEU A 445 -26.78 17.24 -15.32
N ASP A 446 -27.26 17.93 -16.37
CA ASP A 446 -28.22 19.03 -16.27
C ASP A 446 -29.56 18.57 -15.69
N GLY A 447 -29.94 17.31 -15.95
CA GLY A 447 -31.06 16.62 -15.30
C GLY A 447 -30.85 16.31 -13.81
N GLY A 448 -29.67 16.61 -13.27
CA GLY A 448 -29.30 16.45 -11.86
C GLY A 448 -28.76 15.07 -11.51
N ALA A 449 -28.20 14.34 -12.47
CA ALA A 449 -27.43 13.14 -12.18
C ALA A 449 -26.10 13.50 -11.48
N ASP A 450 -25.77 12.77 -10.42
CA ASP A 450 -24.49 12.90 -9.69
C ASP A 450 -23.57 11.68 -9.85
N LEU A 451 -24.06 10.66 -10.57
CA LEU A 451 -23.31 9.49 -11.03
C LEU A 451 -23.76 9.17 -12.46
N ILE A 452 -22.83 9.16 -13.40
CA ILE A 452 -23.07 8.74 -14.78
C ILE A 452 -22.59 7.31 -14.94
N VAL A 453 -23.47 6.45 -15.46
CA VAL A 453 -23.14 5.08 -15.88
C VAL A 453 -23.19 5.05 -17.39
N THR A 454 -22.04 4.88 -18.05
CA THR A 454 -22.00 4.64 -19.49
C THR A 454 -21.93 3.14 -19.76
N THR A 455 -22.60 2.67 -20.81
CA THR A 455 -22.65 1.25 -21.16
C THR A 455 -22.47 1.07 -22.66
N ALA A 456 -21.79 -0.02 -23.05
CA ALA A 456 -21.24 -0.20 -24.39
C ALA A 456 -20.19 0.89 -24.72
N GLY A 457 -19.35 0.67 -25.73
CA GLY A 457 -18.30 1.62 -26.06
C GLY A 457 -17.14 1.73 -25.05
N LEU A 458 -16.61 0.62 -24.56
CA LEU A 458 -15.34 0.62 -23.81
C LEU A 458 -14.44 -0.53 -24.29
N SER A 459 -14.47 -0.79 -25.58
CA SER A 459 -13.73 -1.87 -26.21
C SER A 459 -12.29 -1.44 -26.51
N VAL A 460 -11.52 -2.38 -27.05
CA VAL A 460 -10.24 -2.10 -27.72
C VAL A 460 -10.42 -1.67 -29.18
N ASP A 461 -11.68 -1.56 -29.62
CA ASP A 461 -12.04 -1.21 -30.99
C ASP A 461 -11.61 0.24 -31.29
N PRO A 462 -10.83 0.49 -32.37
CA PRO A 462 -10.46 1.83 -32.77
C PRO A 462 -11.65 2.76 -33.05
N ASP A 463 -12.81 2.20 -33.41
CA ASP A 463 -14.02 2.98 -33.70
C ASP A 463 -14.78 3.36 -32.41
N ASP A 464 -14.28 2.94 -31.24
CA ASP A 464 -14.87 3.28 -29.95
C ASP A 464 -14.53 4.71 -29.51
N VAL A 465 -15.47 5.62 -29.74
CA VAL A 465 -15.32 7.05 -29.46
C VAL A 465 -15.78 7.46 -28.05
N THR A 466 -16.15 6.51 -27.18
CA THR A 466 -16.82 6.83 -25.91
C THR A 466 -15.90 7.51 -24.90
N LEU A 467 -14.68 7.00 -24.69
CA LEU A 467 -13.72 7.67 -23.80
C LEU A 467 -13.35 9.07 -24.35
N PRO A 468 -12.97 9.24 -25.63
CA PRO A 468 -12.75 10.57 -26.21
C PRO A 468 -13.96 11.52 -26.10
N ALA A 469 -15.19 11.01 -26.17
CA ALA A 469 -16.41 11.80 -26.00
C ALA A 469 -16.63 12.22 -24.54
N LEU A 470 -16.33 11.33 -23.59
CA LEU A 470 -16.37 11.66 -22.17
C LEU A 470 -15.32 12.73 -21.82
N GLU A 471 -14.12 12.64 -22.40
CA GLU A 471 -13.09 13.67 -22.28
C GLU A 471 -13.59 15.03 -22.81
N ASP A 472 -14.29 15.06 -23.96
CA ASP A 472 -14.92 16.28 -24.48
C ASP A 472 -16.04 16.81 -23.56
N ALA A 473 -16.71 15.93 -22.81
CA ALA A 473 -17.67 16.30 -21.79
C ALA A 473 -17.01 16.81 -20.49
N GLY A 474 -15.67 16.81 -20.41
CA GLY A 474 -14.90 17.29 -19.27
C GLY A 474 -14.50 16.20 -18.28
N LEU A 475 -14.36 14.95 -18.73
CA LEU A 475 -13.91 13.84 -17.88
C LEU A 475 -12.46 14.04 -17.39
N THR A 476 -12.26 13.95 -16.09
CA THR A 476 -10.95 14.01 -15.42
C THR A 476 -10.74 12.78 -14.52
N ASP A 477 -9.53 12.67 -13.98
CA ASP A 477 -9.13 11.60 -13.04
C ASP A 477 -9.36 10.18 -13.59
N VAL A 478 -9.11 10.01 -14.89
CA VAL A 478 -9.44 8.79 -15.62
C VAL A 478 -8.63 7.59 -15.12
N LEU A 479 -9.35 6.59 -14.63
CA LEU A 479 -8.83 5.25 -14.40
C LEU A 479 -9.51 4.27 -15.35
N TYR A 480 -8.87 4.03 -16.49
CA TYR A 480 -9.31 3.03 -17.45
C TYR A 480 -8.59 1.69 -17.22
N GLY A 481 -9.33 0.60 -17.22
CA GLY A 481 -8.79 -0.74 -17.07
C GLY A 481 -8.69 -1.18 -15.61
N VAL A 482 -9.30 -2.32 -15.28
CA VAL A 482 -9.30 -2.95 -13.96
C VAL A 482 -8.91 -4.42 -14.11
N PRO A 483 -8.00 -4.97 -13.29
CA PRO A 483 -7.63 -6.39 -13.33
C PRO A 483 -8.73 -7.29 -12.74
N VAL A 484 -9.92 -7.24 -13.33
CA VAL A 484 -11.11 -8.01 -12.96
C VAL A 484 -11.70 -8.65 -14.22
N LEU A 485 -12.06 -9.92 -14.11
CA LEU A 485 -12.65 -10.73 -15.18
C LEU A 485 -13.92 -11.40 -14.63
N PRO A 486 -15.14 -10.98 -15.03
CA PRO A 486 -15.48 -10.02 -16.08
C PRO A 486 -15.53 -8.55 -15.60
N GLY A 487 -15.14 -7.61 -16.49
CA GLY A 487 -15.17 -6.17 -16.20
C GLY A 487 -13.88 -5.42 -16.50
N THR A 488 -12.97 -6.01 -17.30
CA THR A 488 -11.61 -5.49 -17.47
C THR A 488 -11.56 -4.06 -17.99
N MET A 489 -12.47 -3.71 -18.91
CA MET A 489 -12.49 -2.38 -19.52
C MET A 489 -13.34 -1.37 -18.74
N THR A 490 -13.58 -1.60 -17.45
CA THR A 490 -14.27 -0.61 -16.63
C THR A 490 -13.47 0.69 -16.59
N LEU A 491 -14.19 1.80 -16.79
CA LEU A 491 -13.67 3.15 -16.70
C LEU A 491 -14.19 3.80 -15.41
N LEU A 492 -13.34 4.54 -14.71
CA LEU A 492 -13.75 5.44 -13.63
C LEU A 492 -13.22 6.84 -13.92
N GLY A 493 -13.94 7.86 -13.49
CA GLY A 493 -13.50 9.24 -13.56
C GLY A 493 -14.53 10.19 -12.97
N ARG A 494 -14.40 11.48 -13.27
CA ARG A 494 -15.33 12.51 -12.81
C ARG A 494 -15.57 13.56 -13.88
N ILE A 495 -16.78 14.12 -13.90
CA ILE A 495 -17.11 15.32 -14.69
C ILE A 495 -17.64 16.36 -13.71
N GLY A 496 -16.84 17.40 -13.45
CA GLY A 496 -17.10 18.31 -12.34
C GLY A 496 -17.13 17.56 -11.01
N THR A 497 -18.26 17.63 -10.30
CA THR A 497 -18.46 16.89 -9.03
C THR A 497 -19.08 15.51 -9.22
N ALA A 498 -19.60 15.19 -10.40
CA ALA A 498 -20.27 13.92 -10.67
C ALA A 498 -19.26 12.80 -10.91
N GLN A 499 -19.53 11.61 -10.37
CA GLN A 499 -18.74 10.41 -10.63
C GLN A 499 -19.14 9.80 -11.98
N VAL A 500 -18.20 9.17 -12.67
CA VAL A 500 -18.44 8.44 -13.92
C VAL A 500 -17.94 7.01 -13.77
N ILE A 501 -18.77 6.04 -14.15
CA ILE A 501 -18.38 4.63 -14.27
C ILE A 501 -18.80 4.07 -15.64
N GLY A 502 -17.82 3.56 -16.37
CA GLY A 502 -18.03 2.88 -17.63
C GLY A 502 -18.17 1.38 -17.44
N VAL A 503 -19.24 0.80 -17.96
CA VAL A 503 -19.61 -0.62 -17.79
C VAL A 503 -19.42 -1.37 -19.12
N PRO A 504 -18.48 -2.33 -19.18
CA PRO A 504 -18.26 -3.12 -20.39
C PRO A 504 -19.44 -4.05 -20.70
N ALA A 505 -19.50 -4.48 -21.96
CA ALA A 505 -20.59 -5.34 -22.45
C ALA A 505 -20.70 -6.70 -21.76
N CYS A 506 -19.66 -7.13 -21.03
CA CYS A 506 -19.71 -8.33 -20.20
C CYS A 506 -20.86 -8.30 -19.18
N ALA A 507 -21.35 -7.12 -18.77
CA ALA A 507 -22.50 -7.00 -17.87
C ALA A 507 -23.81 -7.59 -18.44
N LEU A 508 -23.91 -7.78 -19.75
CA LEU A 508 -25.04 -8.47 -20.38
C LEU A 508 -24.98 -9.99 -20.22
N PHE A 509 -23.79 -10.55 -20.01
CA PHE A 509 -23.55 -12.00 -20.01
C PHE A 509 -23.26 -12.53 -18.60
N PHE A 510 -22.79 -11.68 -17.70
CA PHE A 510 -22.39 -12.06 -16.35
C PHE A 510 -23.21 -11.33 -15.30
N LYS A 511 -23.75 -12.09 -14.34
CA LYS A 511 -24.55 -11.55 -13.24
C LYS A 511 -23.75 -10.58 -12.36
N THR A 512 -22.48 -10.88 -12.12
CA THR A 512 -21.55 -10.09 -11.31
C THR A 512 -20.33 -9.73 -12.15
N THR A 513 -19.92 -8.46 -12.12
CA THR A 513 -18.78 -7.92 -12.86
C THR A 513 -17.98 -6.92 -12.01
N GLY A 514 -16.94 -6.32 -12.58
CA GLY A 514 -16.25 -5.17 -11.97
C GLY A 514 -17.18 -4.04 -11.54
N PHE A 515 -18.33 -3.85 -12.21
CA PHE A 515 -19.35 -2.88 -11.78
C PHE A 515 -19.87 -3.16 -10.37
N ASP A 516 -20.10 -4.43 -10.02
CA ASP A 516 -20.60 -4.85 -8.71
C ASP A 516 -19.57 -4.67 -7.59
N LEU A 517 -18.28 -4.68 -7.93
CA LEU A 517 -17.19 -4.43 -7.00
C LEU A 517 -16.96 -2.92 -6.77
N LEU A 518 -17.12 -2.12 -7.82
CA LEU A 518 -16.73 -0.70 -7.82
C LEU A 518 -17.89 0.25 -7.53
N LEU A 519 -19.13 -0.07 -7.92
CA LEU A 519 -20.29 0.78 -7.65
C LEU A 519 -20.48 1.04 -6.14
N PRO A 520 -20.46 0.04 -5.25
CA PRO A 520 -20.58 0.30 -3.80
C PRO A 520 -19.48 1.24 -3.27
N ARG A 521 -18.25 1.14 -3.79
CA ARG A 521 -17.13 2.02 -3.43
C ARG A 521 -17.39 3.46 -3.84
N LEU A 522 -17.91 3.69 -5.05
CA LEU A 522 -18.27 5.02 -5.51
C LEU A 522 -19.38 5.65 -4.64
N LEU A 523 -20.40 4.86 -4.28
CA LEU A 523 -21.50 5.29 -3.43
C LEU A 523 -21.05 5.56 -1.98
N ALA A 524 -20.04 4.84 -1.49
CA ALA A 524 -19.40 5.11 -0.21
C ALA A 524 -18.45 6.32 -0.23
N SER A 525 -18.30 6.99 -1.39
CA SER A 525 -17.30 8.03 -1.62
C SER A 525 -15.87 7.59 -1.29
N ASP A 526 -15.59 6.30 -1.44
CA ASP A 526 -14.26 5.73 -1.24
C ASP A 526 -13.29 6.21 -2.34
N THR A 527 -12.04 6.47 -1.96
CA THR A 527 -11.02 6.99 -2.88
C THR A 527 -10.37 5.84 -3.65
N ILE A 528 -10.77 5.67 -4.90
CA ILE A 528 -10.24 4.62 -5.77
C ILE A 528 -9.02 5.17 -6.53
N THR A 529 -7.85 4.57 -6.32
CA THR A 529 -6.62 4.92 -7.03
C THR A 529 -6.19 3.80 -7.98
N ARG A 530 -5.20 4.06 -8.84
CA ARG A 530 -4.59 3.01 -9.65
C ARG A 530 -3.97 1.87 -8.81
N LYS A 531 -3.41 2.18 -7.63
CA LYS A 531 -2.88 1.19 -6.67
C LYS A 531 -4.02 0.31 -6.15
N GLU A 532 -5.14 0.91 -5.76
CA GLU A 532 -6.33 0.20 -5.29
C GLU A 532 -6.93 -0.71 -6.36
N LEU A 533 -7.01 -0.24 -7.61
CA LEU A 533 -7.47 -1.09 -8.72
C LEU A 533 -6.52 -2.27 -8.96
N ALA A 534 -5.20 -2.07 -8.85
CA ALA A 534 -4.21 -3.12 -9.06
C ALA A 534 -4.36 -4.27 -8.05
N ARG A 535 -4.82 -3.99 -6.81
CA ARG A 535 -5.04 -5.01 -5.77
C ARG A 535 -6.08 -6.06 -6.17
N TYR A 536 -7.05 -5.71 -7.01
CA TYR A 536 -8.02 -6.69 -7.54
C TYR A 536 -7.38 -7.75 -8.46
N GLY A 537 -6.11 -7.59 -8.86
CA GLY A 537 -5.39 -8.65 -9.57
C GLY A 537 -5.33 -9.97 -8.77
N GLU A 538 -5.38 -9.88 -7.44
CA GLU A 538 -5.66 -11.01 -6.56
C GLU A 538 -7.18 -11.13 -6.36
N GLY A 539 -7.73 -12.32 -6.62
CA GLY A 539 -9.18 -12.58 -6.49
C GLY A 539 -10.08 -12.03 -7.60
N GLY A 540 -9.58 -11.19 -8.50
CA GLY A 540 -10.36 -10.58 -9.58
C GLY A 540 -10.84 -11.54 -10.69
N PHE A 541 -10.56 -12.84 -10.60
CA PHE A 541 -10.97 -13.82 -11.62
C PHE A 541 -12.26 -14.56 -11.21
N CYS A 542 -13.35 -14.34 -11.95
CA CYS A 542 -14.63 -14.99 -11.69
C CYS A 542 -14.60 -16.47 -12.11
N LEU A 543 -15.04 -17.34 -11.19
CA LEU A 543 -15.10 -18.79 -11.42
C LEU A 543 -16.26 -19.24 -12.32
N GLN A 544 -17.14 -18.32 -12.74
CA GLN A 544 -18.30 -18.61 -13.59
C GLN A 544 -19.16 -19.78 -13.08
N CYS A 545 -19.43 -19.80 -11.78
CA CYS A 545 -20.19 -20.87 -11.13
C CYS A 545 -21.59 -21.02 -11.75
N LYS A 546 -22.09 -22.26 -11.85
CA LYS A 546 -23.45 -22.56 -12.35
C LYS A 546 -24.54 -21.74 -11.67
N ALA A 547 -24.43 -21.56 -10.35
CA ALA A 547 -25.22 -20.63 -9.57
C ALA A 547 -24.28 -19.58 -8.96
N CYS A 548 -24.55 -18.31 -9.21
CA CYS A 548 -23.75 -17.22 -8.66
C CYS A 548 -23.98 -17.07 -7.16
N THR A 549 -22.93 -17.28 -6.36
CA THR A 549 -22.94 -17.17 -4.89
C THR A 549 -22.27 -15.90 -4.37
N PHE A 550 -21.88 -14.96 -5.25
CA PHE A 550 -21.38 -13.65 -4.85
C PHE A 550 -22.35 -12.96 -3.87
N PRO A 551 -21.87 -12.34 -2.76
CA PRO A 551 -20.46 -12.07 -2.41
C PRO A 551 -19.78 -13.16 -1.58
N LYS A 552 -20.34 -14.37 -1.45
CA LYS A 552 -19.73 -15.45 -0.66
C LYS A 552 -18.53 -16.10 -1.35
N CYS A 553 -18.51 -16.13 -2.68
CA CYS A 553 -17.40 -16.65 -3.49
C CYS A 553 -16.11 -15.79 -3.34
N PRO A 554 -14.96 -16.26 -3.85
CA PRO A 554 -13.69 -15.52 -3.78
C PRO A 554 -13.54 -14.41 -4.85
N PHE A 555 -14.59 -14.12 -5.62
CA PHE A 555 -14.48 -13.10 -6.67
C PHE A 555 -14.38 -11.69 -6.09
N GLY A 556 -13.35 -10.95 -6.51
CA GLY A 556 -13.01 -9.61 -6.00
C GLY A 556 -12.40 -9.64 -4.60
N LYS A 557 -11.83 -10.79 -4.19
CA LYS A 557 -11.33 -11.04 -2.83
C LYS A 557 -9.84 -11.31 -2.72
#